data_AF-A0A4P8Q2I9-F1
#
_entry.id   AF-A0A4P8Q2I9-F1
#
_cell.length_a   1.000
_cell.length_b   1.000
_cell.length_c   1.000
_cell.angle_alpha   90.00
_cell.angle_beta   90.00
_cell.angle_gamma   90.00
#
_symmetry.space_group_name_H-M   'P 1'
#
loop_
_entity.id
_entity.type
_entity.pdbx_description
1 polymer ?
#
loop_
_entity_poly.entity_id
_entity_poly.type
_entity_poly.pdbx_seq_one_letter_code
_entity_poly.pdbx_strand_id
1 'polypeptide(L)'
;MTTPNPGQPDPWPGSPQYSSEPPQQPGPYPQYPTPPGQYPMPPAAPERRPVPADVTTAFQLWFAVIALGVVYLVAALMFVHSDRATFVDQLMDELAKQQPGLEVSRSEVDQLLTLGLVGTGVVLALVLGGLTVLFAFKMRKGRNWARMVLTMAGVFTVFSAIPTVFGAGAATGTAALVMGGAGILQAVVAVGAIVLMHRKESNAYFLNLPAGPAR
;
A
#
# COMPACT_ATOMS: atom_id res chain seq x y z
N MET A 1 -0.02 42.46 -44.43
CA MET A 1 0.34 41.12 -44.93
C MET A 1 0.99 40.36 -43.80
N THR A 2 0.26 39.48 -43.12
CA THR A 2 0.80 38.59 -42.09
C THR A 2 0.78 37.17 -42.66
N THR A 3 1.96 36.55 -42.70
CA THR A 3 2.21 35.19 -43.20
C THR A 3 1.43 34.14 -42.41
N PRO A 4 0.83 33.11 -43.05
CA PRO A 4 0.22 31.99 -42.34
C PRO A 4 1.28 31.12 -41.66
N ASN A 5 0.99 30.69 -40.43
CA ASN A 5 1.82 29.78 -39.64
C ASN A 5 1.79 28.36 -40.25
N PRO A 6 2.93 27.77 -40.66
CA PRO A 6 2.98 26.48 -41.32
C PRO A 6 2.95 25.36 -40.27
N GLY A 7 1.75 24.92 -39.88
CA GLY A 7 1.64 23.80 -38.94
C GLY A 7 0.22 23.40 -38.53
N GLN A 8 -0.82 24.07 -39.03
CA GLN A 8 -2.20 23.69 -38.73
C GLN A 8 -2.73 22.79 -39.85
N PRO A 9 -3.00 21.50 -39.61
CA PRO A 9 -3.66 20.66 -40.61
C PRO A 9 -5.08 21.20 -40.88
N ASP A 10 -5.47 21.18 -42.15
CA ASP A 10 -6.76 21.69 -42.61
C ASP A 10 -7.93 21.03 -41.85
N PRO A 11 -8.88 21.80 -41.30
CA PRO A 11 -10.05 21.24 -40.65
C PRO A 11 -10.93 20.49 -41.66
N TRP A 12 -11.33 19.26 -41.33
CA TRP A 12 -12.30 18.50 -42.12
C TRP A 12 -13.67 19.22 -42.14
N PRO A 13 -14.36 19.25 -43.30
CA PRO A 13 -15.66 19.91 -43.42
C PRO A 13 -16.70 19.20 -42.54
N GLY A 14 -17.11 19.85 -41.44
CA GLY A 14 -18.18 19.36 -40.55
C GLY A 14 -17.92 19.48 -39.04
N SER A 15 -16.74 19.91 -38.59
CA SER A 15 -16.49 20.12 -37.15
C SER A 15 -17.14 21.42 -36.64
N PRO A 16 -17.93 21.41 -35.55
CA PRO A 16 -18.42 22.63 -34.91
C PRO A 16 -17.24 23.49 -34.44
N GLN A 17 -17.11 24.70 -34.99
CA GLN A 17 -16.15 25.70 -34.50
C GLN A 17 -16.64 26.22 -33.15
N TYR A 18 -16.10 25.68 -32.06
CA TYR A 18 -16.20 26.33 -30.75
C TYR A 18 -15.30 27.57 -30.79
N SER A 19 -15.89 28.75 -30.76
CA SER A 19 -15.18 29.99 -30.50
C SER A 19 -14.56 29.90 -29.10
N SER A 20 -13.23 29.87 -29.05
CA SER A 20 -12.47 29.98 -27.80
C SER A 20 -12.37 31.46 -27.43
N GLU A 21 -13.43 32.00 -26.82
CA GLU A 21 -13.32 33.28 -26.13
C GLU A 21 -12.52 33.08 -24.82
N PRO A 22 -11.48 33.90 -24.56
CA PRO A 22 -10.80 33.89 -23.27
C PRO A 22 -11.79 34.24 -22.15
N PRO A 23 -11.71 33.62 -20.96
CA PRO A 23 -12.53 34.02 -19.83
C PRO A 23 -12.27 35.50 -19.50
N GLN A 24 -13.26 36.37 -19.70
CA GLN A 24 -13.17 37.76 -19.25
C GLN A 24 -13.01 37.77 -17.73
N GLN A 25 -11.93 38.38 -17.25
CA GLN A 25 -11.72 38.61 -15.83
C GLN A 25 -12.83 39.53 -15.29
N PRO A 26 -13.47 39.20 -14.15
CA PRO A 26 -14.45 40.09 -13.54
C PRO A 26 -13.81 41.44 -13.22
N GLY A 27 -14.43 42.52 -13.70
CA GLY A 27 -13.98 43.89 -13.42
C GLY A 27 -13.97 44.22 -11.93
N PRO A 28 -13.22 45.26 -11.51
CA PRO A 28 -13.07 45.62 -10.11
C PRO A 28 -14.43 45.97 -9.47
N TYR A 29 -14.78 45.23 -8.43
CA TYR A 29 -16.01 45.44 -7.65
C TYR A 29 -16.00 46.84 -6.99
N PRO A 30 -17.13 47.57 -6.97
CA PRO A 30 -17.22 48.82 -6.22
C PRO A 30 -16.99 48.56 -4.73
N GLN A 31 -15.93 49.15 -4.17
CA GLN A 31 -15.69 49.11 -2.73
C GLN A 31 -16.65 50.07 -2.03
N TYR A 32 -17.59 49.50 -1.27
CA TYR A 32 -18.39 50.26 -0.33
C TYR A 32 -17.53 50.63 0.89
N PRO A 33 -17.66 51.85 1.46
CA PRO A 33 -16.96 52.24 2.67
C PRO A 33 -17.30 51.29 3.82
N THR A 34 -16.30 50.59 4.33
CA THR A 34 -16.44 49.73 5.51
C THR A 34 -16.64 50.60 6.76
N PRO A 35 -17.68 50.33 7.58
CA PRO A 35 -17.88 51.04 8.84
C PRO A 35 -16.65 50.93 9.76
N PRO A 36 -16.19 52.03 10.38
CA PRO A 36 -15.03 52.00 11.26
C PRO A 36 -15.33 51.09 12.47
N GLY A 37 -14.61 49.97 12.57
CA GLY A 37 -14.75 49.00 13.67
C GLY A 37 -14.73 47.53 13.24
N GLN A 38 -14.91 47.22 11.96
CA GLN A 38 -14.80 45.84 11.46
C GLN A 38 -13.41 45.58 10.89
N TYR A 39 -12.47 45.22 11.77
CA TYR A 39 -11.24 44.58 11.32
C TYR A 39 -11.60 43.23 10.68
N PRO A 40 -11.11 42.90 9.48
CA PRO A 40 -11.26 41.56 8.93
C PRO A 40 -10.67 40.56 9.93
N MET A 41 -11.50 39.69 10.50
CA MET A 41 -10.98 38.61 11.33
C MET A 41 -10.00 37.79 10.47
N PRO A 42 -8.80 37.46 10.99
CA PRO A 42 -7.93 36.50 10.34
C PRO A 42 -8.73 35.23 10.04
N PRO A 43 -8.53 34.58 8.87
CA PRO A 43 -9.17 33.32 8.58
C PRO A 43 -8.96 32.37 9.76
N ALA A 44 -10.05 31.88 10.36
CA ALA A 44 -9.94 30.92 11.44
C ALA A 44 -9.05 29.77 10.95
N ALA A 45 -7.94 29.53 11.67
CA ALA A 45 -7.05 28.43 11.32
C ALA A 45 -7.90 27.15 11.29
N PRO A 46 -7.77 26.30 10.25
CA PRO A 46 -8.62 25.13 10.11
C PRO A 46 -8.50 24.28 11.38
N GLU A 47 -9.60 24.18 12.12
CA GLU A 47 -9.64 23.48 13.39
C GLU A 47 -9.28 22.01 13.13
N ARG A 48 -8.19 21.55 13.75
CA ARG A 48 -7.62 20.23 13.45
C ARG A 48 -8.55 19.17 14.04
N ARG A 49 -9.44 18.65 13.18
CA ARG A 49 -10.47 17.67 13.58
C ARG A 49 -9.83 16.49 14.33
N PRO A 50 -10.38 16.09 15.49
CA PRO A 50 -9.85 14.94 16.22
C PRO A 50 -9.91 13.69 15.33
N VAL A 51 -8.87 12.86 15.41
CA VAL A 51 -8.80 11.60 14.65
C VAL A 51 -9.89 10.66 15.18
N PRO A 52 -10.77 10.08 14.34
CA PRO A 52 -11.79 9.15 14.80
C PRO A 52 -11.19 7.92 15.50
N ALA A 53 -11.94 7.36 16.46
CA ALA A 53 -11.54 6.14 17.17
C ALA A 53 -11.30 4.98 16.18
N ASP A 54 -12.19 4.82 15.20
CA ASP A 54 -12.06 3.79 14.13
C ASP A 54 -10.73 3.88 13.37
N VAL A 55 -10.26 5.10 13.06
CA VAL A 55 -8.98 5.32 12.36
C VAL A 55 -7.79 4.96 13.27
N THR A 56 -7.90 5.22 14.57
CA THR A 56 -6.87 4.85 15.55
C THR A 56 -6.82 3.34 15.77
N THR A 57 -7.96 2.67 15.85
CA THR A 57 -8.04 1.21 15.95
C THR A 57 -7.51 0.55 14.68
N ALA A 58 -7.91 1.04 13.49
CA ALA A 58 -7.38 0.53 12.22
C ALA A 58 -5.85 0.69 12.14
N PHE A 59 -5.32 1.83 12.62
CA PHE A 59 -3.88 2.05 12.72
C PHE A 59 -3.19 0.98 13.58
N GLN A 60 -3.76 0.61 14.72
CA GLN A 60 -3.22 -0.47 15.58
C GLN A 60 -3.31 -1.84 14.92
N LEU A 61 -4.43 -2.15 14.23
CA LEU A 61 -4.59 -3.41 13.52
C LEU A 61 -3.54 -3.60 12.43
N TRP A 62 -3.09 -2.53 11.75
CA TRP A 62 -2.00 -2.64 10.79
C TRP A 62 -0.67 -3.09 11.42
N PHE A 63 -0.39 -2.75 12.68
CA PHE A 63 0.77 -3.31 13.38
C PHE A 63 0.59 -4.80 13.67
N ALA A 64 -0.62 -5.23 14.01
CA ALA A 64 -0.92 -6.64 14.17
C ALA A 64 -0.77 -7.41 12.83
N VAL A 65 -1.20 -6.83 11.71
CA VAL A 65 -0.96 -7.38 10.36
C VAL A 65 0.54 -7.54 10.09
N ILE A 66 1.35 -6.51 10.40
CA ILE A 66 2.80 -6.58 10.22
C ILE A 66 3.41 -7.68 11.09
N ALA A 67 3.05 -7.74 12.38
CA ALA A 67 3.57 -8.74 13.31
C ALA A 67 3.24 -10.16 12.85
N LEU A 68 2.00 -10.41 12.43
CA LEU A 68 1.59 -11.71 11.88
C LEU A 68 2.30 -12.02 10.57
N GLY A 69 2.53 -11.03 9.71
CA GLY A 69 3.32 -11.19 8.49
C GLY A 69 4.78 -11.56 8.75
N VAL A 70 5.40 -11.03 9.81
CA VAL A 70 6.74 -11.44 10.23
C VAL A 70 6.72 -12.89 10.73
N VAL A 71 5.73 -13.28 11.54
CA VAL A 71 5.59 -14.68 12.01
C VAL A 71 5.39 -15.63 10.83
N TYR A 72 4.51 -15.28 9.89
CA TYR A 72 4.29 -16.02 8.65
C TYR A 72 5.60 -16.18 7.87
N LEU A 73 6.33 -15.09 7.66
CA LEU A 73 7.57 -15.11 6.90
C LEU A 73 8.64 -15.97 7.58
N VAL A 74 8.81 -15.85 8.90
CA VAL A 74 9.77 -16.69 9.65
C VAL A 74 9.38 -18.16 9.54
N ALA A 75 8.10 -18.51 9.69
CA ALA A 75 7.64 -19.88 9.53
C ALA A 75 7.86 -20.40 8.10
N ALA A 76 7.61 -19.58 7.09
CA ALA A 76 7.87 -19.89 5.68
C ALA A 76 9.37 -20.12 5.41
N LEU A 77 10.24 -19.26 5.95
CA LEU A 77 11.69 -19.40 5.83
C LEU A 77 12.18 -20.68 6.51
N MET A 78 11.68 -20.99 7.71
CA MET A 78 12.00 -22.24 8.41
C MET A 78 11.55 -23.47 7.63
N PHE A 79 10.37 -23.39 7.00
CA PHE A 79 9.84 -24.46 6.16
C PHE A 79 10.77 -24.70 4.95
N VAL A 80 11.07 -23.66 4.17
CA VAL A 80 11.97 -23.77 3.00
C VAL A 80 13.38 -24.20 3.41
N HIS A 81 13.89 -23.71 4.53
CA HIS A 81 15.19 -24.10 5.05
C HIS A 81 15.24 -25.58 5.43
N SER A 82 14.11 -26.21 5.80
CA SER A 82 14.06 -27.64 6.11
C SER A 82 14.28 -28.51 4.85
N ASP A 83 13.80 -28.06 3.70
CA ASP A 83 13.92 -28.77 2.41
C ASP A 83 15.20 -28.42 1.63
N ARG A 84 16.03 -27.51 2.16
CA ARG A 84 17.19 -26.95 1.45
C ARG A 84 18.20 -28.00 0.97
N ALA A 85 18.38 -29.10 1.71
CA ALA A 85 19.37 -30.12 1.38
C ALA A 85 19.05 -30.76 0.02
N THR A 86 17.78 -31.12 -0.20
CA THR A 86 17.30 -31.68 -1.47
C THR A 86 17.49 -30.68 -2.61
N PHE A 87 17.25 -29.39 -2.36
CA PHE A 87 17.45 -28.35 -3.37
C PHE A 87 18.94 -28.18 -3.72
N VAL A 88 19.82 -28.15 -2.73
CA VAL A 88 21.28 -28.08 -2.93
C VAL A 88 21.76 -29.28 -3.73
N ASP A 89 21.25 -30.48 -3.42
CA ASP A 89 21.63 -31.70 -4.14
C ASP A 89 21.17 -31.66 -5.61
N GLN A 90 19.93 -31.23 -5.87
CA GLN A 90 19.42 -31.05 -7.24
C GLN A 90 20.21 -30.00 -8.03
N LEU A 91 20.56 -28.89 -7.38
CA LEU A 91 21.35 -27.82 -8.00
C LEU A 91 22.75 -28.34 -8.36
N MET A 92 23.39 -29.07 -7.44
CA MET A 92 24.70 -29.68 -7.68
C MET A 92 24.68 -30.71 -8.81
N ASP A 93 23.66 -31.57 -8.85
CA ASP A 93 23.48 -32.54 -9.92
C ASP A 93 23.30 -31.87 -11.29
N GLU A 94 22.61 -30.73 -11.34
CA GLU A 94 22.43 -29.96 -12.57
C GLU A 94 23.73 -29.26 -13.00
N LEU A 95 24.45 -28.64 -12.07
CA LEU A 95 25.75 -28.01 -12.34
C LEU A 95 26.77 -29.04 -12.85
N ALA A 96 26.83 -30.22 -12.24
CA ALA A 96 27.72 -31.30 -12.67
C ALA A 96 27.45 -31.74 -14.12
N LYS A 97 26.18 -31.71 -14.55
CA LYS A 97 25.80 -32.04 -15.94
C LYS A 97 26.14 -30.92 -16.93
N GLN A 98 25.92 -29.66 -16.54
CA GLN A 98 26.12 -28.51 -17.43
C GLN A 98 27.59 -28.10 -17.57
N GLN A 99 28.36 -28.19 -16.48
CA GLN A 99 29.75 -27.73 -16.43
C GLN A 99 30.64 -28.82 -15.84
N PRO A 100 30.95 -29.87 -16.61
CA PRO A 100 31.89 -30.91 -16.19
C PRO A 100 33.29 -30.28 -15.97
N GLY A 101 33.62 -30.01 -14.70
CA GLY A 101 34.90 -29.41 -14.29
C GLY A 101 34.80 -28.21 -13.34
N LEU A 102 33.59 -27.68 -13.07
CA LEU A 102 33.42 -26.64 -12.06
C LEU A 102 33.41 -27.26 -10.65
N GLU A 103 34.46 -27.04 -9.86
CA GLU A 103 34.52 -27.49 -8.47
C GLU A 103 33.81 -26.46 -7.56
N VAL A 104 32.50 -26.65 -7.35
CA VAL A 104 31.76 -25.90 -6.33
C VAL A 104 31.52 -26.80 -5.12
N SER A 105 31.88 -26.32 -3.94
CA SER A 105 31.64 -27.07 -2.70
C SER A 105 30.16 -27.06 -2.34
N ARG A 106 29.61 -28.22 -1.90
CA ARG A 106 28.24 -28.33 -1.38
C ARG A 106 27.97 -27.32 -0.26
N SER A 107 28.97 -27.13 0.61
CA SER A 107 28.91 -26.16 1.70
C SER A 107 28.79 -24.72 1.22
N GLU A 108 29.42 -24.38 0.10
CA GLU A 108 29.39 -23.03 -0.47
C GLU A 108 28.00 -22.72 -1.04
N VAL A 109 27.39 -23.66 -1.77
CA VAL A 109 26.02 -23.51 -2.28
C VAL A 109 24.99 -23.45 -1.15
N ASP A 110 25.09 -24.32 -0.13
CA ASP A 110 24.19 -24.29 1.03
C ASP A 110 24.28 -22.95 1.78
N GLN A 111 25.50 -22.42 1.95
CA GLN A 111 25.73 -21.15 2.61
C GLN A 111 25.19 -19.97 1.79
N LEU A 112 25.42 -19.95 0.47
CA LEU A 112 24.87 -18.93 -0.43
C LEU A 112 23.34 -18.96 -0.45
N LEU A 113 22.75 -20.15 -0.50
CA LEU A 113 21.30 -20.33 -0.47
C LEU A 113 20.71 -19.83 0.86
N THR A 114 21.30 -20.24 1.98
CA THR A 114 20.85 -19.83 3.31
C THR A 114 20.97 -18.32 3.49
N LEU A 115 22.10 -17.73 3.09
CA LEU A 115 22.31 -16.27 3.15
C LEU A 115 21.32 -15.54 2.23
N GLY A 116 21.09 -16.04 1.03
CA GLY A 116 20.12 -15.48 0.09
C GLY A 116 18.70 -15.53 0.63
N LEU A 117 18.29 -16.65 1.22
CA LEU A 117 16.95 -16.85 1.78
C LEU A 117 16.71 -15.93 2.98
N VAL A 118 17.62 -15.95 3.96
CA VAL A 118 17.53 -15.11 5.17
C VAL A 118 17.65 -13.63 4.81
N GLY A 119 18.63 -13.27 3.97
CA GLY A 119 18.85 -11.90 3.54
C GLY A 119 17.63 -11.33 2.82
N THR A 120 17.08 -12.07 1.86
CA THR A 120 15.86 -11.67 1.14
C THR A 120 14.67 -11.55 2.09
N GLY A 121 14.49 -12.51 3.00
CA GLY A 121 13.45 -12.46 4.02
C GLY A 121 13.53 -11.20 4.89
N VAL A 122 14.71 -10.89 5.42
CA VAL A 122 14.93 -9.69 6.25
C VAL A 122 14.65 -8.41 5.45
N VAL A 123 15.15 -8.31 4.22
CA VAL A 123 14.91 -7.15 3.37
C VAL A 123 13.42 -6.98 3.09
N LEU A 124 12.70 -8.05 2.75
CA LEU A 124 11.26 -8.01 2.53
C LEU A 124 10.50 -7.58 3.79
N ALA A 125 10.84 -8.13 4.95
CA ALA A 125 10.22 -7.75 6.22
C ALA A 125 10.41 -6.26 6.53
N LEU A 126 11.62 -5.74 6.34
CA LEU A 126 11.94 -4.33 6.60
C LEU A 126 11.27 -3.39 5.59
N VAL A 127 11.34 -3.73 4.30
CA VAL A 127 10.78 -2.89 3.23
C VAL A 127 9.26 -2.89 3.30
N LEU A 128 8.61 -4.07 3.28
CA LEU A 128 7.15 -4.15 3.29
C LEU A 128 6.56 -3.72 4.63
N GLY A 129 7.18 -4.13 5.74
CA GLY A 129 6.78 -3.70 7.08
C GLY A 129 6.96 -2.19 7.24
N GLY A 130 8.12 -1.66 6.88
CA GLY A 130 8.42 -0.22 6.95
C GLY A 130 7.50 0.64 6.09
N LEU A 131 7.21 0.20 4.86
CA LEU A 131 6.22 0.86 4.00
C LEU A 131 4.82 0.83 4.60
N THR A 132 4.39 -0.31 5.15
CA THR A 132 3.09 -0.44 5.82
C THR A 132 3.00 0.51 7.03
N VAL A 133 4.05 0.57 7.86
CA VAL A 133 4.14 1.53 8.97
C VAL A 133 4.05 2.97 8.46
N LEU A 134 4.81 3.33 7.43
CA LEU A 134 4.79 4.65 6.82
C LEU A 134 3.39 5.02 6.36
N PHE A 135 2.71 4.13 5.62
CA PHE A 135 1.37 4.38 5.13
C PHE A 135 0.34 4.43 6.26
N ALA A 136 0.47 3.60 7.30
CA ALA A 136 -0.39 3.68 8.48
C ALA A 136 -0.27 5.05 9.18
N PHE A 137 0.94 5.59 9.34
CA PHE A 137 1.13 6.94 9.86
C PHE A 137 0.58 8.02 8.93
N LYS A 138 0.72 7.88 7.61
CA LYS A 138 0.16 8.83 6.64
C LYS A 138 -1.37 8.79 6.65
N MET A 139 -1.97 7.61 6.78
CA MET A 139 -3.40 7.39 6.93
C MET A 139 -3.91 8.03 8.22
N ARG A 140 -3.25 7.80 9.37
CA ARG A 140 -3.64 8.42 10.64
C ARG A 140 -3.63 9.96 10.60
N LYS A 141 -2.84 10.56 9.69
CA LYS A 141 -2.82 12.01 9.43
C LYS A 141 -3.94 12.50 8.48
N GLY A 142 -4.90 11.65 8.11
CA GLY A 142 -6.04 12.01 7.25
C GLY A 142 -5.77 11.95 5.75
N ARG A 143 -4.66 11.35 5.30
CA ARG A 143 -4.36 11.23 3.87
C ARG A 143 -5.15 10.10 3.22
N ASN A 144 -6.14 10.44 2.40
CA ASN A 144 -7.02 9.47 1.72
C ASN A 144 -6.26 8.52 0.77
N TRP A 145 -5.18 8.96 0.11
CA TRP A 145 -4.40 8.08 -0.78
C TRP A 145 -3.73 6.91 -0.02
N ALA A 146 -3.24 7.17 1.20
CA ALA A 146 -2.59 6.15 2.02
C ALA A 146 -3.59 5.08 2.45
N ARG A 147 -4.84 5.47 2.67
CA ARG A 147 -5.94 4.55 2.91
C ARG A 147 -6.14 3.59 1.73
N MET A 148 -6.18 4.10 0.50
CA MET A 148 -6.37 3.26 -0.68
C MET A 148 -5.23 2.27 -0.90
N VAL A 149 -3.98 2.71 -0.69
CA VAL A 149 -2.81 1.82 -0.76
C VAL A 149 -2.89 0.70 0.27
N LEU A 150 -3.25 1.02 1.51
CA LEU A 150 -3.45 0.02 2.56
C LEU A 150 -4.61 -0.93 2.25
N THR A 151 -5.70 -0.44 1.66
CA THR A 151 -6.79 -1.31 1.18
C THR A 151 -6.30 -2.29 0.13
N MET A 152 -5.56 -1.82 -0.88
CA MET A 152 -5.02 -2.70 -1.92
C MET A 152 -4.08 -3.75 -1.34
N ALA A 153 -3.18 -3.35 -0.43
CA ALA A 153 -2.27 -4.26 0.26
C ALA A 153 -3.00 -5.30 1.13
N GLY A 154 -4.03 -4.87 1.86
CA GLY A 154 -4.83 -5.77 2.70
C GLY A 154 -5.69 -6.72 1.87
N VAL A 155 -6.29 -6.24 0.78
CA VAL A 155 -7.01 -7.11 -0.18
C VAL A 155 -6.07 -8.15 -0.76
N PHE A 156 -4.88 -7.74 -1.24
CA PHE A 156 -3.88 -8.67 -1.73
C PHE A 156 -3.52 -9.73 -0.67
N THR A 157 -3.29 -9.31 0.57
CA THR A 157 -3.00 -10.21 1.71
C THR A 157 -4.11 -11.25 1.91
N VAL A 158 -5.38 -10.82 1.83
CA VAL A 158 -6.53 -11.72 1.96
C VAL A 158 -6.56 -12.75 0.82
N PHE A 159 -6.35 -12.31 -0.42
CA PHE A 159 -6.32 -13.21 -1.57
C PHE A 159 -5.14 -14.19 -1.53
N SER A 160 -3.98 -13.74 -1.07
CA SER A 160 -2.81 -14.61 -0.90
C SER A 160 -3.01 -15.70 0.16
N ALA A 161 -3.91 -15.49 1.13
CA ALA A 161 -4.24 -16.50 2.15
C ALA A 161 -5.21 -17.58 1.65
N ILE A 162 -5.91 -17.39 0.53
CA ILE A 162 -6.93 -18.33 0.03
C ILE A 162 -6.36 -19.76 -0.18
N PRO A 163 -5.23 -19.95 -0.88
CA PRO A 163 -4.69 -21.30 -1.10
C PRO A 163 -4.39 -22.02 0.23
N THR A 164 -3.89 -21.27 1.22
CA THR A 164 -3.56 -21.78 2.54
C THR A 164 -4.78 -22.29 3.29
N VAL A 165 -5.94 -21.62 3.16
CA VAL A 165 -7.21 -22.04 3.78
C VAL A 165 -7.67 -23.40 3.24
N PHE A 166 -7.44 -23.67 1.96
CA PHE A 166 -7.83 -24.93 1.31
C PHE A 166 -6.74 -26.02 1.39
N GLY A 167 -5.65 -25.76 2.14
CA GLY A 167 -4.53 -26.71 2.25
C GLY A 167 -3.71 -26.86 0.97
N ALA A 168 -3.83 -25.94 0.01
CA ALA A 168 -2.95 -25.94 -1.16
C ALA A 168 -1.53 -25.58 -0.70
N GLY A 169 -0.58 -26.48 -0.98
CA GLY A 169 0.77 -26.37 -0.42
C GLY A 169 0.85 -26.74 1.06
N ALA A 170 -0.10 -27.54 1.59
CA ALA A 170 -0.05 -28.06 2.95
C ALA A 170 1.17 -28.97 3.13
N ALA A 171 2.26 -28.34 3.51
CA ALA A 171 3.39 -28.98 4.11
C ALA A 171 2.98 -29.65 5.42
N THR A 172 3.61 -30.78 5.75
CA THR A 172 3.40 -31.46 7.02
C THR A 172 4.34 -30.88 8.08
N GLY A 173 3.85 -30.77 9.31
CA GLY A 173 4.66 -30.34 10.46
C GLY A 173 4.24 -29.01 11.10
N THR A 174 4.91 -28.67 12.20
CA THR A 174 4.56 -27.53 13.06
C THR A 174 4.77 -26.18 12.36
N ALA A 175 5.81 -26.03 11.55
CA ALA A 175 6.08 -24.80 10.80
C ALA A 175 4.96 -24.47 9.80
N ALA A 176 4.41 -25.49 9.12
CA ALA A 176 3.31 -25.32 8.19
C ALA A 176 2.01 -24.89 8.88
N LEU A 177 1.72 -25.45 10.06
CA LEU A 177 0.57 -25.04 10.87
C LEU A 177 0.69 -23.59 11.35
N VAL A 178 1.88 -23.19 11.81
CA VAL A 178 2.14 -21.80 12.25
C VAL A 178 2.03 -20.83 11.08
N MET A 179 2.66 -21.16 9.94
CA MET A 179 2.56 -20.36 8.71
C MET A 179 1.09 -20.22 8.28
N GLY A 180 0.34 -21.33 8.24
CA GLY A 180 -1.05 -21.33 7.84
C GLY A 180 -1.93 -20.50 8.77
N GLY A 181 -1.81 -20.74 10.09
CA GLY A 181 -2.54 -19.99 11.11
C GLY A 181 -2.22 -18.50 11.09
N ALA A 182 -0.94 -18.13 10.99
CA ALA A 182 -0.51 -16.74 10.91
C ALA A 182 -1.09 -16.04 9.67
N GLY A 183 -1.06 -16.67 8.50
CA GLY A 183 -1.59 -16.10 7.27
C GLY A 183 -3.11 -15.89 7.33
N ILE A 184 -3.86 -16.85 7.88
CA ILE A 184 -5.32 -16.72 8.05
C ILE A 184 -5.65 -15.60 9.04
N LEU A 185 -4.99 -15.58 10.21
CA LEU A 185 -5.19 -14.51 11.20
C LEU A 185 -4.83 -13.15 10.62
N GLN A 186 -3.73 -13.05 9.86
CA GLN A 186 -3.30 -11.83 9.20
C GLN A 186 -4.36 -11.31 8.24
N ALA A 187 -4.95 -12.19 7.43
CA ALA A 187 -6.04 -11.85 6.51
C ALA A 187 -7.27 -11.32 7.26
N VAL A 188 -7.69 -11.99 8.33
CA VAL A 188 -8.85 -11.56 9.16
C VAL A 188 -8.62 -10.18 9.77
N VAL A 189 -7.43 -9.96 10.34
CA VAL A 189 -7.06 -8.66 10.93
C VAL A 189 -7.01 -7.57 9.85
N ALA A 190 -6.48 -7.87 8.66
CA ALA A 190 -6.46 -6.93 7.53
C ALA A 190 -7.88 -6.54 7.08
N VAL A 191 -8.82 -7.49 7.01
CA VAL A 191 -10.24 -7.19 6.72
C VAL A 191 -10.82 -6.26 7.78
N GLY A 192 -10.60 -6.54 9.07
CA GLY A 192 -11.06 -5.69 10.17
C GLY A 192 -10.53 -4.25 10.06
N ALA A 193 -9.24 -4.10 9.76
CA ALA A 193 -8.62 -2.79 9.52
C ALA A 193 -9.26 -2.06 8.34
N ILE A 194 -9.50 -2.76 7.21
CA ILE A 194 -10.13 -2.19 6.02
C ILE A 194 -11.55 -1.72 6.34
N VAL A 195 -12.36 -2.53 7.02
CA VAL A 195 -13.74 -2.16 7.35
C VAL A 195 -13.76 -0.89 8.20
N LEU A 196 -12.92 -0.81 9.25
CA LEU A 196 -12.81 0.38 10.10
C LEU A 196 -12.36 1.63 9.33
N MET A 197 -11.43 1.50 8.38
CA MET A 197 -10.98 2.59 7.52
C MET A 197 -12.08 3.19 6.62
N HIS A 198 -13.14 2.44 6.34
CA HIS A 198 -14.24 2.83 5.44
C HIS A 198 -15.57 3.07 6.15
N ARG A 199 -15.61 3.00 7.49
CA ARG A 199 -16.80 3.39 8.26
C ARG A 199 -17.15 4.86 8.03
N LYS A 200 -18.42 5.20 8.30
CA LYS A 200 -18.98 6.54 8.04
C LYS A 200 -18.16 7.66 8.70
N GLU A 201 -17.74 7.45 9.95
CA GLU A 201 -16.92 8.41 10.70
C GLU A 201 -15.53 8.60 10.08
N SER A 202 -14.87 7.50 9.70
CA SER A 202 -13.60 7.52 8.97
C SER A 202 -13.73 8.25 7.63
N ASN A 203 -14.77 7.97 6.85
CA ASN A 203 -15.02 8.67 5.57
C ASN A 203 -15.21 10.18 5.76
N ALA A 204 -15.97 10.60 6.77
CA ALA A 204 -16.17 12.02 7.06
C ALA A 204 -14.85 12.72 7.44
N TYR A 205 -13.95 12.02 8.15
CA TYR A 205 -12.62 12.51 8.47
C TYR A 205 -11.72 12.63 7.23
N PHE A 206 -11.67 11.62 6.35
CA PHE A 206 -10.82 11.63 5.16
C PHE A 206 -11.29 12.57 4.04
N LEU A 207 -12.60 12.82 3.95
CA LEU A 207 -13.21 13.66 2.92
C LEU A 207 -13.39 15.13 3.36
N ASN A 208 -12.95 15.49 4.58
CA ASN A 208 -13.15 16.82 5.17
C ASN A 208 -14.61 17.31 5.10
N LEU A 209 -15.58 16.40 5.21
CA LEU A 209 -17.00 16.77 5.14
C LEU A 209 -17.39 17.60 6.37
N PRO A 210 -18.24 18.62 6.24
CA PRO A 210 -18.74 19.37 7.40
C PRO A 210 -19.34 18.41 8.44
N ALA A 211 -19.20 18.74 9.72
CA ALA A 211 -19.78 17.91 10.77
C ALA A 211 -21.29 17.84 10.54
N GLY A 212 -21.79 16.63 10.26
CA GLY A 212 -23.24 16.42 10.23
C GLY A 212 -23.82 16.79 11.58
N PRO A 213 -25.09 17.22 11.65
CA PRO A 213 -25.72 17.55 12.91
C PRO A 213 -25.57 16.36 13.88
N ALA A 214 -25.08 16.64 15.07
CA ALA A 214 -24.96 15.64 16.13
C ALA A 214 -26.32 14.96 16.32
N ARG A 215 -26.35 13.63 16.24
CA ARG A 215 -27.54 12.83 16.54
C ARG A 215 -27.54 12.45 18.00
#